data_AF-A0A8S0RTJ2-F1
#
_entry.id   AF-A0A8S0RTJ2-F1
#
_cell.length_a   1.000
_cell.length_b   1.000
_cell.length_c   1.000
_cell.angle_alpha   90.00
_cell.angle_beta   90.00
_cell.angle_gamma   90.00
#
_symmetry.space_group_name_H-M   'P 1'
#
loop_
_entity.id
_entity.type
_entity.pdbx_description
1 polymer ?
#
loop_
_entity_poly.entity_id
_entity_poly.type
_entity_poly.pdbx_seq_one_letter_code
_entity_poly.pdbx_strand_id
1 'polypeptide(L)'
;MASILHVNCFMGRPPFSHKFDHHFRDSLHFSLSFKPLFRKLQQNSIWANVPNIIKEASVRLLDTFVDLTFEFVDQPLLPCQGNFAPVEERGEAIHVTSIEGRIPDDFQEGVYIRNGPNPLFGGLKSTKSVFGKSSHTWIEGEGMLHALYFCKECDGSWITAYNNRYVHTDTFKLEKERNKPAFLPAIEGNPRAVLSAFLLNWLRFGLVDKYLSNTNVFEHSGKFYSISENHIPQEIDIRTLETLENWDIDKGWRRPFTSHPKLIMVNLRIYRLIKHEKEGRARIGIMPRYGDADSVQWFEVESSCTFHIINCYEKDDEVVVLACRARDSIIPGPDFGLNKFEWFSKGFKDIGPVEETDEKPQGSFFSSAYEWKLNMDSGDVKERNLTGTEYSMDFPMMNEKFVGF
;
A
#
# COMPACT_ATOMS: atom_id res chain seq x y z
N MET A 1 6.73 -4.75 -26.75
CA MET A 1 5.75 -4.02 -25.90
C MET A 1 5.23 -4.92 -24.78
N ALA A 2 6.08 -5.14 -23.79
CA ALA A 2 5.75 -5.86 -22.57
C ALA A 2 5.45 -4.91 -21.40
N SER A 3 4.87 -5.48 -20.36
CA SER A 3 4.31 -4.85 -19.18
C SER A 3 4.72 -5.73 -17.99
N ILE A 4 5.38 -5.15 -16.99
CA ILE A 4 5.88 -5.93 -15.84
C ILE A 4 4.76 -6.18 -14.85
N LEU A 5 4.54 -7.45 -14.54
CA LEU A 5 3.72 -7.90 -13.43
C LEU A 5 4.66 -8.13 -12.23
N HIS A 6 4.36 -7.44 -11.13
CA HIS A 6 5.11 -7.37 -9.86
C HIS A 6 5.79 -8.65 -9.35
N VAL A 7 6.84 -8.43 -8.54
CA VAL A 7 7.62 -9.43 -7.82
C VAL A 7 6.76 -10.22 -6.83
N ASN A 8 6.47 -11.49 -7.13
CA ASN A 8 5.74 -12.36 -6.22
C ASN A 8 6.71 -13.18 -5.35
N CYS A 9 6.76 -12.92 -4.04
CA CYS A 9 7.23 -13.89 -3.05
C CYS A 9 6.22 -15.07 -3.03
N PHE A 10 6.61 -16.21 -3.61
CA PHE A 10 5.71 -17.34 -3.80
C PHE A 10 5.78 -18.34 -2.64
N MET A 11 4.63 -18.86 -2.21
CA MET A 11 4.53 -20.10 -1.42
C MET A 11 4.83 -21.30 -2.33
N GLY A 12 6.02 -21.87 -2.25
CA GLY A 12 6.35 -23.13 -2.91
C GLY A 12 5.65 -24.33 -2.26
N ARG A 13 5.01 -25.18 -3.07
CA ARG A 13 4.80 -26.61 -2.72
C ARG A 13 6.06 -27.36 -3.16
N PRO A 14 6.70 -28.18 -2.29
CA PRO A 14 7.86 -28.96 -2.70
C PRO A 14 7.47 -30.17 -3.56
N PRO A 15 8.38 -30.69 -4.40
CA PRO A 15 8.19 -31.95 -5.11
C PRO A 15 8.30 -33.13 -4.16
N PHE A 16 7.49 -34.17 -4.42
CA PHE A 16 7.43 -35.39 -3.63
C PHE A 16 8.78 -36.13 -3.59
N SER A 17 9.34 -36.32 -2.41
CA SER A 17 10.28 -37.42 -2.13
C SER A 17 9.91 -38.09 -0.80
N HIS A 18 9.67 -39.40 -0.85
CA HIS A 18 9.37 -40.24 0.30
C HIS A 18 10.59 -40.36 1.23
N LYS A 19 10.45 -39.89 2.48
CA LYS A 19 10.81 -40.60 3.73
C LYS A 19 10.47 -39.73 4.94
N PHE A 20 10.00 -40.39 5.99
CA PHE A 20 9.29 -39.85 7.15
C PHE A 20 10.16 -38.99 8.07
N ASP A 21 9.58 -37.90 8.60
CA ASP A 21 9.78 -37.48 9.98
C ASP A 21 8.46 -36.97 10.57
N HIS A 22 8.06 -37.49 11.74
CA HIS A 22 6.65 -37.62 12.13
C HIS A 22 6.11 -36.50 13.04
N HIS A 23 6.84 -35.39 13.20
CA HIS A 23 6.49 -34.31 14.15
C HIS A 23 6.11 -32.95 13.52
N PHE A 24 6.03 -32.84 12.19
CA PHE A 24 5.78 -31.56 11.49
C PHE A 24 4.40 -31.45 10.81
N ARG A 25 3.46 -32.34 11.12
CA ARG A 25 2.18 -32.48 10.37
C ARG A 25 1.00 -31.66 10.91
N ASP A 26 1.07 -31.12 12.13
CA ASP A 26 -0.10 -30.47 12.75
C ASP A 26 -0.24 -28.97 12.45
N SER A 27 0.78 -28.30 11.93
CA SER A 27 0.74 -26.86 11.61
C SER A 27 0.34 -26.55 10.15
N LEU A 28 0.43 -27.52 9.23
CA LEU A 28 0.19 -27.32 7.80
C LEU A 28 -1.24 -27.65 7.32
N HIS A 29 -2.06 -28.30 8.16
CA HIS A 29 -3.47 -28.57 7.81
C HIS A 29 -4.41 -27.36 7.97
N PHE A 30 -3.94 -26.28 8.59
CA PHE A 30 -4.79 -25.11 8.86
C PHE A 30 -4.96 -24.17 7.65
N SER A 31 -3.99 -24.09 6.72
CA SER A 31 -4.06 -23.11 5.61
C SER A 31 -4.82 -23.61 4.36
N LEU A 32 -4.87 -24.93 4.14
CA LEU A 32 -5.54 -25.52 2.97
C LEU A 32 -7.07 -25.63 3.12
N SER A 33 -7.59 -25.58 4.35
CA SER A 33 -9.02 -25.75 4.66
C SER A 33 -9.86 -24.48 4.48
N PHE A 34 -9.24 -23.29 4.33
CA PHE A 34 -9.97 -22.02 4.22
C PHE A 34 -10.27 -21.57 2.79
N LYS A 35 -9.55 -22.07 1.77
CA LYS A 35 -9.80 -21.69 0.36
C LYS A 35 -11.22 -22.04 -0.12
N PRO A 36 -11.78 -23.24 0.17
CA PRO A 36 -13.15 -23.54 -0.21
C PRO A 36 -14.15 -22.74 0.62
N LEU A 37 -13.89 -22.57 1.93
CA LEU A 37 -14.78 -21.87 2.86
C LEU A 37 -14.94 -20.39 2.52
N PHE A 38 -13.83 -19.67 2.24
CA PHE A 38 -13.87 -18.26 1.82
C PHE A 38 -14.57 -18.07 0.47
N ARG A 39 -14.35 -18.98 -0.50
CA ARG A 39 -15.01 -18.93 -1.80
C ARG A 39 -16.52 -19.19 -1.67
N LYS A 40 -16.92 -20.09 -0.75
CA LYS A 40 -18.32 -20.36 -0.38
C LYS A 40 -18.97 -19.19 0.38
N LEU A 41 -18.21 -18.49 1.23
CA LEU A 41 -18.66 -17.32 1.98
C LEU A 41 -18.78 -16.05 1.10
N GLN A 42 -17.95 -15.91 0.07
CA GLN A 42 -18.10 -14.85 -0.95
C GLN A 42 -19.28 -15.08 -1.89
N GLN A 43 -19.59 -16.34 -2.23
CA GLN A 43 -20.70 -16.69 -3.13
C GLN A 43 -22.08 -16.72 -2.45
N ASN A 44 -22.11 -16.87 -1.13
CA ASN A 44 -23.36 -16.86 -0.37
C ASN A 44 -23.46 -15.58 0.45
N SER A 45 -24.32 -14.65 0.01
CA SER A 45 -24.89 -13.69 0.94
C SER A 45 -25.72 -14.47 1.95
N ILE A 46 -25.12 -14.81 3.09
CA ILE A 46 -25.79 -15.47 4.24
C ILE A 46 -27.05 -14.69 4.67
N TRP A 47 -27.14 -13.42 4.26
CA TRP A 47 -28.16 -12.46 4.60
C TRP A 47 -29.15 -12.14 3.48
N ALA A 48 -29.07 -12.79 2.30
CA ALA A 48 -29.90 -12.43 1.14
C ALA A 48 -31.41 -12.60 1.39
N ASN A 49 -31.79 -13.53 2.26
CA ASN A 49 -33.18 -13.88 2.55
C ASN A 49 -33.61 -13.52 3.99
N VAL A 50 -32.80 -12.72 4.71
CA VAL A 50 -33.11 -12.30 6.08
C VAL A 50 -33.80 -10.92 6.03
N PRO A 51 -34.97 -10.74 6.67
CA PRO A 51 -35.62 -9.44 6.78
C PRO A 51 -34.65 -8.35 7.27
N ASN A 52 -34.67 -7.17 6.65
CA ASN A 52 -33.76 -6.06 6.98
C ASN A 52 -33.75 -5.71 8.48
N ILE A 53 -34.89 -5.81 9.15
CA ILE A 53 -35.03 -5.57 10.58
C ILE A 53 -34.17 -6.53 11.42
N ILE A 54 -34.13 -7.81 11.04
CA ILE A 54 -33.33 -8.83 11.73
C ILE A 54 -31.83 -8.57 11.46
N LYS A 55 -31.48 -8.17 10.24
CA LYS A 55 -30.11 -7.80 9.87
C LYS A 55 -29.64 -6.58 10.68
N GLU A 56 -30.45 -5.53 10.77
CA GLU A 56 -30.15 -4.32 11.56
C GLU A 56 -30.02 -4.64 13.05
N ALA A 57 -30.94 -5.42 13.63
CA ALA A 57 -30.84 -5.85 15.02
C ALA A 57 -29.56 -6.67 15.29
N SER A 58 -29.19 -7.55 14.35
CA SER A 58 -27.96 -8.36 14.44
C SER A 58 -26.69 -7.49 14.38
N VAL A 59 -26.65 -6.51 13.47
CA VAL A 59 -25.53 -5.57 13.37
C VAL A 59 -25.41 -4.72 14.63
N ARG A 60 -26.53 -4.23 15.18
CA ARG A 60 -26.53 -3.48 16.46
C ARG A 60 -26.02 -4.32 17.63
N LEU A 61 -26.46 -5.57 17.73
CA LEU A 61 -25.95 -6.50 18.74
C LEU A 61 -24.43 -6.67 18.62
N LEU A 62 -23.93 -6.79 17.38
CA LEU A 62 -22.51 -6.96 17.12
C LEU A 62 -21.71 -5.69 17.40
N ASP A 63 -22.25 -4.51 17.07
CA ASP A 63 -21.66 -3.21 17.43
C ASP A 63 -21.56 -3.08 18.95
N THR A 64 -22.63 -3.38 19.71
CA THR A 64 -22.61 -3.38 21.17
C THR A 64 -21.58 -4.38 21.73
N PHE A 65 -21.51 -5.59 21.16
CA PHE A 65 -20.51 -6.58 21.56
C PHE A 65 -19.09 -6.04 21.37
N VAL A 66 -18.81 -5.39 20.23
CA VAL A 66 -17.49 -4.82 19.98
C VAL A 66 -17.18 -3.68 20.93
N ASP A 67 -18.12 -2.76 21.14
CA ASP A 67 -17.96 -1.63 22.07
C ASP A 67 -17.69 -2.09 23.51
N LEU A 68 -18.25 -3.23 23.94
CA LEU A 68 -18.01 -3.80 25.27
C LEU A 68 -16.71 -4.62 25.36
N THR A 69 -16.27 -5.23 24.26
CA THR A 69 -15.18 -6.22 24.27
C THR A 69 -13.83 -5.64 23.85
N PHE A 70 -13.84 -4.58 23.04
CA PHE A 70 -12.64 -3.98 22.45
C PHE A 70 -12.46 -2.55 22.94
N GLU A 71 -11.34 -2.31 23.62
CA GLU A 71 -10.91 -0.98 24.02
C GLU A 71 -10.02 -0.40 22.92
N PHE A 72 -10.41 0.73 22.33
CA PHE A 72 -9.56 1.51 21.44
C PHE A 72 -8.56 2.33 22.26
N VAL A 73 -7.28 2.25 21.90
CA VAL A 73 -6.18 2.93 22.58
C VAL A 73 -5.32 3.65 21.56
N ASP A 74 -4.89 4.86 21.87
CA ASP A 74 -3.95 5.61 21.04
C ASP A 74 -2.57 4.93 20.99
N GLN A 75 -2.01 4.86 19.78
CA GLN A 75 -0.61 4.49 19.64
C GLN A 75 0.28 5.66 20.08
N PRO A 76 1.34 5.40 20.86
CA PRO A 76 2.24 6.46 21.28
C PRO A 76 2.97 7.04 20.07
N LEU A 77 3.04 8.36 20.00
CA LEU A 77 3.88 9.09 19.06
C LEU A 77 5.17 9.50 19.77
N LEU A 78 6.31 9.00 19.30
CA LEU A 78 7.60 9.39 19.87
C LEU A 78 7.92 10.85 19.51
N PRO A 79 8.73 11.57 20.31
CA PRO A 79 9.09 12.97 20.01
C PRO A 79 9.71 13.16 18.61
N CYS A 80 10.48 12.18 18.13
CA CYS A 80 11.06 12.20 16.79
C CYS A 80 10.05 11.94 15.66
N GLN A 81 8.81 11.57 15.99
CA GLN A 81 7.74 11.25 15.05
C GLN A 81 6.71 12.38 14.94
N GLY A 82 7.01 13.60 15.40
CA GLY A 82 6.07 14.73 15.36
C GLY A 82 5.47 15.00 13.97
N ASN A 83 6.24 14.80 12.90
CA ASN A 83 5.76 14.97 11.52
C ASN A 83 4.77 13.88 11.04
N PHE A 84 4.58 12.80 11.80
CA PHE A 84 3.56 11.77 11.55
C PHE A 84 2.26 12.04 12.31
N ALA A 85 2.20 13.09 13.13
CA ALA A 85 0.95 13.51 13.76
C ALA A 85 -0.05 13.95 12.68
N PRO A 86 -1.35 13.66 12.86
CA PRO A 86 -2.36 14.17 11.95
C PRO A 86 -2.41 15.69 12.00
N VAL A 87 -2.80 16.29 10.88
CA VAL A 87 -3.07 17.72 10.76
C VAL A 87 -4.56 17.96 10.55
N GLU A 88 -5.00 19.15 10.94
CA GLU A 88 -6.40 19.57 10.79
C GLU A 88 -6.75 19.86 9.32
N GLU A 89 -7.98 19.54 8.94
CA GLU A 89 -8.54 19.96 7.65
C GLU A 89 -8.78 21.47 7.64
N ARG A 90 -8.43 22.11 6.53
CA ARG A 90 -8.75 23.52 6.32
C ARG A 90 -10.08 23.67 5.60
N GLY A 91 -10.81 24.73 5.96
CA GLY A 91 -12.03 25.11 5.25
C GLY A 91 -11.73 25.78 3.91
N GLU A 92 -11.13 26.97 3.95
CA GLU A 92 -10.80 27.75 2.77
C GLU A 92 -9.30 27.68 2.44
N ALA A 93 -9.01 27.78 1.13
CA ALA A 93 -7.65 27.91 0.63
C ALA A 93 -7.02 29.20 1.15
N ILE A 94 -5.73 29.13 1.49
CA ILE A 94 -4.97 30.29 1.94
C ILE A 94 -3.99 30.76 0.87
N HIS A 95 -3.88 32.07 0.70
CA HIS A 95 -2.83 32.64 -0.12
C HIS A 95 -1.46 32.46 0.55
N VAL A 96 -0.49 31.99 -0.21
CA VAL A 96 0.90 31.90 0.20
C VAL A 96 1.53 33.27 -0.03
N THR A 97 1.69 34.04 1.04
CA THR A 97 2.19 35.42 0.99
C THR A 97 3.69 35.55 1.16
N SER A 98 4.34 34.51 1.71
CA SER A 98 5.77 34.50 1.98
C SER A 98 6.45 33.45 1.10
N ILE A 99 7.12 33.91 0.05
CA ILE A 99 7.92 33.08 -0.85
C ILE A 99 9.35 33.61 -0.79
N GLU A 100 10.29 32.77 -0.38
CA GLU A 100 11.71 33.08 -0.43
C GLU A 100 12.29 32.58 -1.77
N GLY A 101 12.93 33.48 -2.52
CA GLY A 101 13.42 33.21 -3.87
C GLY A 101 12.45 33.70 -4.96
N ARG A 102 12.51 33.08 -6.14
CA ARG A 102 11.70 33.47 -7.32
C ARG A 102 11.15 32.23 -8.02
N ILE A 103 9.84 32.19 -8.27
CA ILE A 103 9.22 31.21 -9.16
C ILE A 103 9.60 31.59 -10.61
N PRO A 104 10.19 30.69 -11.40
CA PRO A 104 10.58 30.99 -12.78
C PRO A 104 9.41 31.51 -13.64
N ASP A 105 9.68 32.44 -14.54
CA ASP A 105 8.64 33.05 -15.39
C ASP A 105 8.03 32.02 -16.37
N ASP A 106 8.81 31.01 -16.74
CA ASP A 106 8.43 29.89 -17.62
C ASP A 106 7.87 28.67 -16.86
N PHE A 107 7.75 28.75 -15.53
CA PHE A 107 7.05 27.73 -14.75
C PHE A 107 5.59 27.65 -15.21
N GLN A 108 5.04 26.43 -15.25
CA GLN A 108 3.68 26.21 -15.73
C GLN A 108 2.65 26.46 -14.63
N GLU A 109 1.54 27.10 -14.99
CA GLU A 109 0.38 27.18 -14.12
C GLU A 109 -0.20 25.78 -13.91
N GLY A 110 -0.68 25.51 -12.70
CA GLY A 110 -1.18 24.19 -12.36
C GLY A 110 -1.29 23.94 -10.87
N VAL A 111 -1.48 22.67 -10.53
CA VAL A 111 -1.67 22.20 -9.15
C VAL A 111 -0.63 21.15 -8.83
N TYR A 112 0.17 21.41 -7.79
CA TYR A 112 0.98 20.38 -7.15
C TYR A 112 0.18 19.75 -6.03
N ILE A 113 -0.19 18.49 -6.18
CA ILE A 113 -1.01 17.76 -5.21
C ILE A 113 -0.23 16.57 -4.64
N ARG A 114 -0.36 16.37 -3.33
CA ARG A 114 0.13 15.19 -2.61
C ARG A 114 -1.00 14.54 -1.85
N ASN A 115 -0.88 13.24 -1.64
CA ASN A 115 -1.73 12.44 -0.77
C ASN A 115 -0.89 11.78 0.32
N GLY A 116 -1.52 11.44 1.43
CA GLY A 116 -0.89 10.74 2.53
C GLY A 116 -1.89 10.33 3.62
N PRO A 117 -1.48 9.43 4.52
CA PRO A 117 -2.28 9.04 5.68
C PRO A 117 -2.38 10.17 6.70
N ASN A 118 -3.59 10.45 7.15
CA ASN A 118 -3.91 11.41 8.20
C ASN A 118 -5.00 10.84 9.11
N PRO A 119 -4.65 10.18 10.23
CA PRO A 119 -5.64 9.50 11.08
C PRO A 119 -6.72 10.44 11.63
N LEU A 120 -8.00 10.14 11.35
CA LEU A 120 -9.14 11.02 11.66
C LEU A 120 -9.33 11.31 13.16
N PHE A 121 -8.96 10.38 14.03
CA PHE A 121 -9.22 10.48 15.47
C PHE A 121 -7.95 10.76 16.28
N GLY A 122 -7.13 11.71 15.86
CA GLY A 122 -5.96 12.18 16.63
C GLY A 122 -4.72 11.26 16.60
N GLY A 123 -4.78 10.15 15.86
CA GLY A 123 -3.64 9.27 15.67
C GLY A 123 -4.02 7.83 15.30
N LEU A 124 -3.01 7.01 15.06
CA LEU A 124 -3.18 5.59 14.82
C LEU A 124 -3.72 4.88 16.07
N LYS A 125 -4.60 3.91 15.86
CA LYS A 125 -5.28 3.20 16.94
C LYS A 125 -4.73 1.79 17.13
N SER A 126 -4.79 1.32 18.37
CA SER A 126 -4.72 -0.08 18.74
C SER A 126 -6.04 -0.51 19.35
N THR A 127 -6.34 -1.80 19.34
CA THR A 127 -7.40 -2.36 20.17
C THR A 127 -6.85 -3.40 21.12
N LYS A 128 -7.40 -3.44 22.33
CA LYS A 128 -7.15 -4.49 23.34
C LYS A 128 -8.45 -5.22 23.63
N SER A 129 -8.41 -6.54 23.66
CA SER A 129 -9.56 -7.38 24.01
C SER A 129 -9.11 -8.71 24.60
N VAL A 130 -10.09 -9.56 24.93
CA VAL A 130 -9.87 -10.96 25.30
C VAL A 130 -9.15 -11.78 24.21
N PHE A 131 -9.14 -11.31 22.97
CA PHE A 131 -8.44 -11.96 21.85
C PHE A 131 -6.97 -11.53 21.71
N GLY A 132 -6.54 -10.55 22.51
CA GLY A 132 -5.20 -9.95 22.47
C GLY A 132 -5.23 -8.49 21.98
N LYS A 133 -4.08 -8.01 21.49
CA LYS A 133 -3.90 -6.68 20.93
C LYS A 133 -3.80 -6.72 19.40
N SER A 134 -4.49 -5.83 18.72
CA SER A 134 -4.25 -5.50 17.31
C SER A 134 -3.98 -4.01 17.13
N SER A 135 -3.27 -3.61 16.08
CA SER A 135 -2.81 -2.23 15.88
C SER A 135 -2.85 -1.84 14.41
N HIS A 136 -3.13 -0.56 14.14
CA HIS A 136 -2.85 0.01 12.83
C HIS A 136 -1.34 0.07 12.59
N THR A 137 -0.93 -0.03 11.33
CA THR A 137 0.44 0.24 10.89
C THR A 137 0.59 1.67 10.36
N TRP A 138 1.83 2.11 10.13
CA TRP A 138 2.17 3.49 9.77
C TRP A 138 1.69 3.92 8.37
N ILE A 139 1.36 2.96 7.49
CA ILE A 139 0.77 3.20 6.17
C ILE A 139 -0.76 3.38 6.23
N GLU A 140 -1.38 3.12 7.39
CA GLU A 140 -2.82 3.32 7.57
C GLU A 140 -3.13 4.74 8.04
N GLY A 141 -4.39 5.14 7.86
CA GLY A 141 -4.89 6.49 8.11
C GLY A 141 -5.66 7.00 6.90
N GLU A 142 -6.68 7.81 7.14
CA GLU A 142 -7.53 8.40 6.13
C GLU A 142 -6.70 9.24 5.15
N GLY A 143 -7.03 9.20 3.87
CA GLY A 143 -6.36 10.02 2.87
C GLY A 143 -6.63 11.50 3.11
N MET A 144 -5.58 12.29 3.14
CA MET A 144 -5.67 13.75 3.10
C MET A 144 -4.85 14.28 1.94
N LEU A 145 -5.53 15.07 1.10
CA LEU A 145 -4.95 15.76 -0.02
C LEU A 145 -4.34 17.07 0.45
N HIS A 146 -3.17 17.40 -0.05
CA HIS A 146 -2.49 18.68 0.12
C HIS A 146 -2.21 19.25 -1.26
N ALA A 147 -2.77 20.43 -1.58
CA ALA A 147 -2.62 21.05 -2.88
C ALA A 147 -2.01 22.44 -2.79
N LEU A 148 -1.04 22.71 -3.64
CA LEU A 148 -0.49 24.02 -3.95
C LEU A 148 -0.92 24.42 -5.35
N TYR A 149 -1.61 25.55 -5.45
CA TYR A 149 -2.12 26.12 -6.70
C TYR A 149 -1.16 27.20 -7.18
N PHE A 150 -0.77 27.16 -8.44
CA PHE A 150 0.08 28.15 -9.09
C PHE A 150 -0.69 28.76 -10.26
N CYS A 151 -1.02 30.04 -10.15
CA CYS A 151 -1.72 30.79 -11.18
C CYS A 151 -1.00 32.12 -11.44
N LYS A 152 -1.19 32.71 -12.62
CA LYS A 152 -0.70 34.05 -12.94
C LYS A 152 -1.84 35.08 -12.91
N GLU A 153 -1.56 36.24 -12.36
CA GLU A 153 -2.37 37.45 -12.57
C GLU A 153 -2.25 37.95 -14.01
N CYS A 154 -3.11 38.91 -14.37
CA CYS A 154 -3.07 39.55 -15.69
C CYS A 154 -1.74 40.27 -15.99
N ASP A 155 -1.00 40.69 -14.96
CA ASP A 155 0.31 41.33 -15.08
C ASP A 155 1.48 40.32 -15.14
N GLY A 156 1.19 39.02 -15.08
CA GLY A 156 2.17 37.94 -15.10
C GLY A 156 2.76 37.59 -13.74
N SER A 157 2.35 38.27 -12.65
CA SER A 157 2.79 37.92 -11.30
C SER A 157 2.15 36.62 -10.79
N TRP A 158 2.89 35.88 -9.97
CA TRP A 158 2.43 34.58 -9.44
C TRP A 158 1.50 34.75 -8.24
N ILE A 159 0.35 34.09 -8.29
CA ILE A 159 -0.51 33.80 -7.15
C ILE A 159 -0.29 32.35 -6.76
N THR A 160 0.04 32.13 -5.49
CA THR A 160 0.12 30.78 -4.92
C THR A 160 -0.88 30.64 -3.80
N ALA A 161 -1.62 29.53 -3.79
CA ALA A 161 -2.55 29.20 -2.72
C ALA A 161 -2.32 27.77 -2.22
N TYR A 162 -2.65 27.49 -0.96
CA TYR A 162 -2.58 26.18 -0.35
C TYR A 162 -3.93 25.76 0.22
N ASN A 163 -4.31 24.49 0.04
CA ASN A 163 -5.43 23.90 0.75
C ASN A 163 -5.13 22.43 1.11
N ASN A 164 -5.84 21.90 2.10
CA ASN A 164 -5.87 20.47 2.39
C ASN A 164 -7.28 19.98 2.72
N ARG A 165 -7.59 18.75 2.32
CA ARG A 165 -8.91 18.16 2.54
C ARG A 165 -8.84 16.64 2.65
N TYR A 166 -9.66 16.07 3.53
CA TYR A 166 -9.83 14.64 3.61
C TYR A 166 -10.52 14.10 2.36
N VAL A 167 -10.11 12.90 1.94
CA VAL A 167 -10.84 12.13 0.94
C VAL A 167 -12.03 11.47 1.64
N HIS A 168 -13.24 11.91 1.30
CA HIS A 168 -14.48 11.46 1.93
C HIS A 168 -14.92 10.10 1.38
N THR A 169 -14.18 9.05 1.73
CA THR A 169 -14.56 7.65 1.45
C THR A 169 -15.82 7.24 2.24
N ASP A 170 -16.46 6.15 1.84
CA ASP A 170 -17.65 5.64 2.56
C ASP A 170 -17.33 5.30 4.02
N THR A 171 -16.16 4.72 4.28
CA THR A 171 -15.72 4.40 5.64
C THR A 171 -15.33 5.65 6.44
N PHE A 172 -14.79 6.69 5.78
CA PHE A 172 -14.56 7.99 6.40
C PHE A 172 -15.87 8.61 6.87
N LYS A 173 -16.86 8.70 5.97
CA LYS A 173 -18.18 9.28 6.25
C LYS A 173 -18.86 8.54 7.41
N LEU A 174 -18.80 7.22 7.40
CA LEU A 174 -19.36 6.36 8.44
C LEU A 174 -18.76 6.65 9.83
N GLU A 175 -17.43 6.71 9.95
CA GLU A 175 -16.80 6.94 11.25
C GLU A 175 -16.95 8.40 11.70
N LYS A 176 -16.93 9.36 10.76
CA LYS A 176 -17.20 10.78 11.05
C LYS A 176 -18.62 10.98 11.58
N GLU A 177 -19.62 10.32 11.01
CA GLU A 177 -21.01 10.34 11.51
C GLU A 177 -21.12 9.71 12.90
N ARG A 178 -20.41 8.60 13.15
CA ARG A 178 -20.39 7.95 14.47
C ARG A 178 -19.59 8.70 15.53
N ASN A 179 -18.77 9.68 15.12
CA ASN A 179 -17.84 10.43 15.96
C ASN A 179 -16.92 9.53 16.82
N LYS A 180 -16.55 8.36 16.29
CA LYS A 180 -15.62 7.42 16.94
C LYS A 180 -15.01 6.43 15.93
N PRO A 181 -13.83 5.86 16.22
CA PRO A 181 -13.34 4.70 15.49
C PRO A 181 -14.34 3.54 15.56
N ALA A 182 -14.56 2.85 14.43
CA ALA A 182 -15.50 1.73 14.32
C ALA A 182 -14.82 0.45 13.80
N PHE A 183 -13.88 0.59 12.87
CA PHE A 183 -13.11 -0.53 12.34
C PHE A 183 -12.02 -0.96 13.32
N LEU A 184 -12.00 -2.25 13.64
CA LEU A 184 -10.93 -2.83 14.46
C LEU A 184 -9.67 -2.95 13.60
N PRO A 185 -8.48 -2.58 14.10
CA PRO A 185 -7.23 -2.79 13.37
C PRO A 185 -7.03 -4.26 13.04
N ALA A 186 -6.76 -4.57 11.78
CA ALA A 186 -6.68 -5.94 11.27
C ALA A 186 -5.34 -6.26 10.57
N ILE A 187 -4.37 -5.35 10.55
CA ILE A 187 -3.10 -5.59 9.86
C ILE A 187 -2.07 -6.24 10.79
N GLU A 188 -1.88 -5.69 11.99
CA GLU A 188 -0.80 -6.07 12.90
C GLU A 188 -1.32 -6.46 14.28
N GLY A 189 -0.67 -7.43 14.91
CA GLY A 189 -0.85 -7.76 16.33
C GLY A 189 -0.93 -9.26 16.59
N ASN A 190 -1.52 -9.63 17.72
CA ASN A 190 -1.70 -11.04 18.06
C ASN A 190 -2.58 -11.73 16.99
N PRO A 191 -2.19 -12.92 16.48
CA PRO A 191 -2.92 -13.59 15.41
C PRO A 191 -4.43 -13.79 15.69
N ARG A 192 -4.79 -14.07 16.95
CA ARG A 192 -6.19 -14.20 17.38
C ARG A 192 -6.93 -12.86 17.33
N ALA A 193 -6.32 -11.77 17.79
CA ALA A 193 -6.91 -10.44 17.75
C ALA A 193 -7.11 -9.95 16.32
N VAL A 194 -6.11 -10.16 15.46
CA VAL A 194 -6.17 -9.86 14.03
C VAL A 194 -7.29 -10.64 13.37
N LEU A 195 -7.34 -11.96 13.53
CA LEU A 195 -8.40 -12.80 12.93
C LEU A 195 -9.80 -12.40 13.41
N SER A 196 -9.95 -12.09 14.70
CA SER A 196 -11.21 -11.58 15.25
C SER A 196 -11.60 -10.23 14.65
N ALA A 197 -10.64 -9.30 14.50
CA ALA A 197 -10.87 -8.00 13.86
C ALA A 197 -11.34 -8.16 12.40
N PHE A 198 -10.66 -9.02 11.63
CA PHE A 198 -11.06 -9.38 10.26
C PHE A 198 -12.52 -9.83 10.19
N LEU A 199 -12.89 -10.81 11.03
CA LEU A 199 -14.24 -11.39 11.04
C LEU A 199 -15.30 -10.38 11.48
N LEU A 200 -15.05 -9.65 12.56
CA LEU A 200 -16.00 -8.72 13.15
C LEU A 200 -16.20 -7.48 12.29
N ASN A 201 -15.17 -6.97 11.62
CA ASN A 201 -15.33 -5.90 10.64
C ASN A 201 -16.18 -6.40 9.47
N TRP A 202 -15.89 -7.58 8.93
CA TRP A 202 -16.66 -8.15 7.81
C TRP A 202 -18.13 -8.37 8.17
N LEU A 203 -18.43 -8.91 9.35
CA LEU A 203 -19.81 -9.13 9.80
C LEU A 203 -20.59 -7.82 10.03
N ARG A 204 -19.92 -6.75 10.48
CA ARG A 204 -20.58 -5.45 10.76
C ARG A 204 -20.75 -4.58 9.53
N PHE A 205 -19.74 -4.53 8.67
CA PHE A 205 -19.67 -3.56 7.57
C PHE A 205 -19.67 -4.21 6.18
N GLY A 206 -19.55 -5.53 6.10
CA GLY A 206 -19.27 -6.23 4.83
C GLY A 206 -17.83 -5.99 4.34
N LEU A 207 -17.02 -5.28 5.13
CA LEU A 207 -15.68 -4.82 4.80
C LEU A 207 -14.73 -5.26 5.92
N VAL A 208 -13.54 -5.69 5.52
CA VAL A 208 -12.50 -6.08 6.48
C VAL A 208 -11.71 -4.87 6.94
N ASP A 209 -11.34 -4.00 6.00
CA ASP A 209 -10.47 -2.86 6.19
C ASP A 209 -11.17 -1.60 5.68
N LYS A 210 -10.68 -0.46 6.14
CA LYS A 210 -11.17 0.85 5.72
C LYS A 210 -10.78 1.16 4.28
N TYR A 211 -11.59 1.99 3.64
CA TYR A 211 -11.22 2.66 2.40
C TYR A 211 -10.43 3.90 2.76
N LEU A 212 -9.11 3.80 2.65
CA LEU A 212 -8.20 4.84 3.11
C LEU A 212 -8.01 5.93 2.05
N SER A 213 -7.80 5.54 0.78
CA SER A 213 -7.53 6.47 -0.32
C SER A 213 -6.37 7.43 -0.04
N ASN A 214 -5.28 6.91 0.51
CA ASN A 214 -4.21 7.71 1.11
C ASN A 214 -2.84 7.59 0.41
N THR A 215 -2.77 6.85 -0.70
CA THR A 215 -1.48 6.40 -1.26
C THR A 215 -1.01 7.28 -2.42
N ASN A 216 -1.91 7.64 -3.35
CA ASN A 216 -1.54 8.42 -4.52
C ASN A 216 -2.69 9.27 -5.06
N VAL A 217 -2.37 10.20 -5.97
CA VAL A 217 -3.31 10.90 -6.86
C VAL A 217 -2.87 10.69 -8.31
N PHE A 218 -3.82 10.46 -9.22
CA PHE A 218 -3.51 10.36 -10.65
C PHE A 218 -4.62 10.98 -11.52
N GLU A 219 -4.25 11.36 -12.73
CA GLU A 219 -5.17 11.82 -13.77
C GLU A 219 -5.46 10.68 -14.75
N HIS A 220 -6.72 10.58 -15.17
CA HIS A 220 -7.14 9.71 -16.25
C HIS A 220 -8.38 10.27 -16.94
N SER A 221 -8.31 10.39 -18.27
CA SER A 221 -9.43 10.82 -19.11
C SER A 221 -10.04 12.18 -18.68
N GLY A 222 -9.18 13.12 -18.27
CA GLY A 222 -9.55 14.47 -17.83
C GLY A 222 -10.08 14.55 -16.40
N LYS A 223 -10.06 13.43 -15.66
CA LYS A 223 -10.53 13.33 -14.28
C LYS A 223 -9.38 12.99 -13.34
N PHE A 224 -9.50 13.41 -12.09
CA PHE A 224 -8.47 13.21 -11.07
C PHE A 224 -8.99 12.26 -10.01
N TYR A 225 -8.10 11.40 -9.51
CA TYR A 225 -8.49 10.34 -8.59
C TYR A 225 -7.49 10.19 -7.46
N SER A 226 -8.00 10.05 -6.25
CA SER A 226 -7.26 9.57 -5.09
C SER A 226 -7.40 8.05 -4.95
N ILE A 227 -6.37 7.36 -4.49
CA ILE A 227 -6.37 5.90 -4.42
C ILE A 227 -5.52 5.33 -3.27
N SER A 228 -5.93 4.16 -2.79
CA SER A 228 -5.14 3.20 -2.03
C SER A 228 -5.24 1.81 -2.65
N GLU A 229 -4.19 0.98 -2.53
CA GLU A 229 -4.04 -0.33 -3.21
C GLU A 229 -5.18 -1.33 -2.99
N ASN A 230 -5.96 -1.15 -1.92
CA ASN A 230 -6.96 -2.10 -1.46
C ASN A 230 -8.39 -1.80 -1.95
N HIS A 231 -8.60 -0.70 -2.69
CA HIS A 231 -9.94 -0.25 -3.08
C HIS A 231 -10.02 0.37 -4.49
N ILE A 232 -11.23 0.71 -4.92
CA ILE A 232 -11.44 1.50 -6.15
C ILE A 232 -11.06 2.97 -5.89
N PRO A 233 -10.52 3.69 -6.89
CA PRO A 233 -10.20 5.10 -6.76
C PRO A 233 -11.43 5.97 -6.44
N GLN A 234 -11.21 7.10 -5.76
CA GLN A 234 -12.20 8.14 -5.50
C GLN A 234 -11.92 9.32 -6.43
N GLU A 235 -12.91 9.73 -7.23
CA GLU A 235 -12.80 10.93 -8.06
C GLU A 235 -12.74 12.17 -7.17
N ILE A 236 -11.89 13.13 -7.54
CA ILE A 236 -11.68 14.37 -6.80
C ILE A 236 -11.79 15.56 -7.76
N ASP A 237 -12.37 16.65 -7.27
CA ASP A 237 -12.26 17.94 -7.94
C ASP A 237 -10.89 18.55 -7.62
N ILE A 238 -10.06 18.74 -8.64
CA ILE A 238 -8.68 19.21 -8.46
C ILE A 238 -8.59 20.67 -7.98
N ARG A 239 -9.67 21.45 -8.09
CA ARG A 239 -9.73 22.87 -7.70
C ARG A 239 -10.24 23.03 -6.26
N THR A 240 -11.20 22.21 -5.84
CA THR A 240 -11.85 22.33 -4.52
C THR A 240 -11.42 21.23 -3.53
N LEU A 241 -10.72 20.20 -4.02
CA LEU A 241 -10.39 18.96 -3.32
C LEU A 241 -11.61 18.17 -2.84
N GLU A 242 -12.80 18.46 -3.38
CA GLU A 242 -14.01 17.72 -3.04
C GLU A 242 -13.95 16.30 -3.58
N THR A 243 -14.30 15.35 -2.73
CA THR A 243 -14.48 13.96 -3.15
C THR A 243 -15.83 13.84 -3.85
N LEU A 244 -15.78 13.37 -5.10
CA LEU A 244 -16.93 13.16 -5.96
C LEU A 244 -17.38 11.70 -5.84
N GLU A 245 -17.56 11.01 -6.97
CA GLU A 245 -17.98 9.62 -7.04
C GLU A 245 -16.79 8.65 -6.98
N ASN A 246 -17.06 7.39 -6.66
CA ASN A 246 -16.06 6.34 -6.84
C ASN A 246 -15.87 6.06 -8.33
N TRP A 247 -14.66 5.67 -8.71
CA TRP A 247 -14.35 5.24 -10.06
C TRP A 247 -15.31 4.14 -10.54
N ASP A 248 -15.98 4.38 -11.66
CA ASP A 248 -16.89 3.42 -12.30
C ASP A 248 -16.58 3.33 -13.81
N ILE A 249 -16.15 2.15 -14.28
CA ILE A 249 -16.04 1.84 -15.72
C ILE A 249 -17.25 0.97 -16.07
N ASP A 250 -18.32 1.61 -16.52
CA ASP A 250 -19.55 0.96 -17.02
C ASP A 250 -20.08 -0.18 -16.12
N LYS A 251 -19.89 -0.08 -14.80
CA LYS A 251 -20.22 -1.12 -13.80
C LYS A 251 -19.50 -2.46 -14.00
N GLY A 252 -18.59 -2.54 -14.98
CA GLY A 252 -17.82 -3.72 -15.34
C GLY A 252 -16.64 -3.98 -14.40
N TRP A 253 -16.16 -2.94 -13.69
CA TRP A 253 -15.04 -3.06 -12.78
C TRP A 253 -15.46 -2.93 -11.31
N ARG A 254 -15.16 -3.95 -10.50
CA ARG A 254 -15.48 -4.01 -9.05
C ARG A 254 -14.34 -4.58 -8.21
N ARG A 255 -13.10 -4.40 -8.67
CA ARG A 255 -11.89 -4.96 -8.04
C ARG A 255 -10.96 -3.85 -7.56
N PRO A 256 -10.08 -4.13 -6.58
CA PRO A 256 -9.02 -3.21 -6.21
C PRO A 256 -8.20 -2.79 -7.44
N PHE A 257 -7.72 -1.55 -7.42
CA PHE A 257 -6.90 -0.97 -8.46
C PHE A 257 -5.52 -0.60 -7.86
N THR A 258 -4.46 -0.63 -8.65
CA THR A 258 -3.13 -0.27 -8.15
C THR A 258 -3.06 1.23 -7.86
N SER A 259 -2.39 1.62 -6.77
CA SER A 259 -2.10 3.02 -6.46
C SER A 259 -1.03 3.64 -7.36
N HIS A 260 -0.31 2.84 -8.15
CA HIS A 260 0.75 3.30 -9.05
C HIS A 260 0.44 2.98 -10.51
N PRO A 261 -0.68 3.48 -11.06
CA PRO A 261 -0.96 3.29 -12.48
C PRO A 261 0.13 3.93 -13.32
N LYS A 262 0.50 3.25 -14.40
CA LYS A 262 1.31 3.82 -15.48
C LYS A 262 0.36 4.21 -16.61
N LEU A 263 0.69 5.27 -17.35
CA LEU A 263 -0.14 5.79 -18.47
C LEU A 263 -0.45 4.70 -19.52
N ILE A 264 0.37 3.65 -19.54
CA ILE A 264 0.12 2.39 -20.23
C ILE A 264 -0.10 1.30 -19.17
N MET A 265 -1.36 0.87 -19.02
CA MET A 265 -1.86 0.21 -17.81
C MET A 265 -1.46 -1.27 -17.67
N VAL A 266 -1.15 -1.70 -16.44
CA VAL A 266 -0.98 -3.11 -16.04
C VAL A 266 -1.61 -3.32 -14.66
N ASN A 267 -2.32 -4.43 -14.48
CA ASN A 267 -3.08 -4.74 -13.28
C ASN A 267 -2.24 -5.42 -12.19
N LEU A 268 -2.56 -5.16 -10.92
CA LEU A 268 -2.00 -5.88 -9.77
C LEU A 268 -3.10 -6.51 -8.90
N ARG A 269 -2.81 -7.68 -8.34
CA ARG A 269 -3.63 -8.35 -7.30
C ARG A 269 -2.75 -8.56 -6.08
N ILE A 270 -3.08 -7.90 -4.97
CA ILE A 270 -2.40 -8.08 -3.69
C ILE A 270 -3.28 -8.93 -2.78
N TYR A 271 -2.70 -9.96 -2.15
CA TYR A 271 -3.37 -10.82 -1.16
C TYR A 271 -3.12 -10.29 0.27
N ARG A 272 -4.14 -10.42 1.13
CA ARG A 272 -4.35 -9.62 2.36
C ARG A 272 -3.64 -10.09 3.65
N LEU A 273 -2.46 -10.68 3.54
CA LEU A 273 -1.55 -10.95 4.67
C LEU A 273 -0.12 -10.88 4.13
N ILE A 274 0.65 -9.89 4.58
CA ILE A 274 1.99 -9.62 4.07
C ILE A 274 3.01 -10.24 5.03
N LYS A 275 3.78 -11.21 4.53
CA LYS A 275 4.97 -11.74 5.20
C LYS A 275 6.09 -11.78 4.19
N HIS A 276 7.26 -11.25 4.56
CA HIS A 276 8.46 -11.38 3.76
C HIS A 276 9.10 -12.76 4.01
N GLU A 277 9.32 -13.52 2.94
CA GLU A 277 9.92 -14.86 2.99
C GLU A 277 11.36 -14.78 2.45
N LYS A 278 12.34 -14.87 3.36
CA LYS A 278 13.76 -14.66 3.02
C LYS A 278 14.39 -15.80 2.23
N GLU A 279 13.96 -17.03 2.47
CA GLU A 279 14.57 -18.25 1.90
C GLU A 279 14.04 -18.60 0.50
N GLY A 280 13.02 -17.89 0.01
CA GLY A 280 12.48 -18.07 -1.34
C GLY A 280 13.28 -17.31 -2.41
N ARG A 281 13.12 -17.70 -3.67
CA ARG A 281 13.54 -16.88 -4.82
C ARG A 281 12.44 -15.89 -5.21
N ALA A 282 12.83 -14.64 -5.43
CA ALA A 282 11.95 -13.64 -6.03
C ALA A 282 11.89 -13.86 -7.54
N ARG A 283 10.85 -13.35 -8.19
CA ARG A 283 10.68 -13.46 -9.65
C ARG A 283 10.15 -12.18 -10.25
N ILE A 284 10.64 -11.81 -11.43
CA ILE A 284 10.07 -10.73 -12.26
C ILE A 284 9.29 -11.37 -13.40
N GLY A 285 8.04 -10.96 -13.60
CA GLY A 285 7.20 -11.44 -14.69
C GLY A 285 7.10 -10.41 -15.81
N ILE A 286 7.48 -10.79 -17.03
CA ILE A 286 7.30 -10.00 -18.25
C ILE A 286 6.07 -10.51 -18.99
N MET A 287 5.03 -9.69 -19.08
CA MET A 287 3.79 -10.02 -19.78
C MET A 287 3.65 -9.12 -21.01
N PRO A 288 3.49 -9.67 -22.24
CA PRO A 288 3.11 -8.88 -23.39
C PRO A 288 1.85 -8.05 -23.11
N ARG A 289 1.81 -6.79 -23.55
CA ARG A 289 0.71 -5.86 -23.23
C ARG A 289 -0.68 -6.36 -23.65
N TYR A 290 -0.73 -7.10 -24.76
CA TYR A 290 -1.95 -7.71 -25.30
C TYR A 290 -1.97 -9.23 -25.09
N GLY A 291 -1.08 -9.74 -24.24
CA GLY A 291 -1.04 -11.13 -23.83
C GLY A 291 -2.01 -11.43 -22.69
N ASP A 292 -2.02 -12.69 -22.30
CA ASP A 292 -2.76 -13.20 -21.15
C ASP A 292 -1.80 -13.78 -20.09
N ALA A 293 -2.36 -14.40 -19.05
CA ALA A 293 -1.58 -14.98 -17.97
C ALA A 293 -0.63 -16.12 -18.43
N ASP A 294 -0.93 -16.78 -19.54
CA ASP A 294 -0.11 -17.88 -20.07
C ASP A 294 1.07 -17.35 -20.89
N SER A 295 0.99 -16.10 -21.35
CA SER A 295 2.06 -15.42 -22.07
C SER A 295 3.17 -14.83 -21.18
N VAL A 296 3.07 -14.97 -19.85
CA VAL A 296 4.06 -14.40 -18.91
C VAL A 296 5.37 -15.19 -18.93
N GLN A 297 6.46 -14.48 -19.16
CA GLN A 297 7.81 -15.01 -19.01
C GLN A 297 8.35 -14.66 -17.61
N TRP A 298 8.79 -15.67 -16.86
CA TRP A 298 9.24 -15.50 -15.48
C TRP A 298 10.75 -15.61 -15.37
N PHE A 299 11.36 -14.62 -14.73
CA PHE A 299 12.79 -14.54 -14.47
C PHE A 299 13.03 -14.67 -12.97
N GLU A 300 13.91 -15.59 -12.56
CA GLU A 300 14.31 -15.70 -11.15
C GLU A 300 15.34 -14.62 -10.80
N VAL A 301 15.12 -13.93 -9.69
CA VAL A 301 16.00 -12.88 -9.18
C VAL A 301 16.30 -13.10 -7.70
N GLU A 302 17.33 -12.42 -7.19
CA GLU A 302 17.65 -12.47 -5.77
C GLU A 302 16.47 -12.03 -4.89
N SER A 303 16.26 -12.77 -3.78
CA SER A 303 15.25 -12.40 -2.78
C SER A 303 15.53 -10.99 -2.27
N SER A 304 14.51 -10.15 -2.34
CA SER A 304 14.58 -8.75 -1.93
C SER A 304 13.19 -8.14 -1.83
N CYS A 305 13.12 -6.96 -1.22
CA CYS A 305 11.92 -6.17 -1.14
C CYS A 305 12.05 -4.95 -2.07
N THR A 306 11.13 -4.83 -3.03
CA THR A 306 11.08 -3.71 -3.98
C THR A 306 9.67 -3.11 -3.93
N PHE A 307 9.56 -1.85 -3.51
CA PHE A 307 8.27 -1.14 -3.48
C PHE A 307 8.07 -0.31 -4.74
N HIS A 308 9.04 0.55 -5.06
CA HIS A 308 8.89 1.53 -6.13
C HIS A 308 9.78 1.21 -7.33
N ILE A 309 9.14 1.07 -8.48
CA ILE A 309 9.80 0.93 -9.79
C ILE A 309 10.05 2.33 -10.36
N ILE A 310 11.31 2.59 -10.70
CA ILE A 310 11.78 3.82 -11.34
C ILE A 310 11.27 3.86 -12.78
N ASN A 311 11.70 2.90 -13.60
CA ASN A 311 11.34 2.77 -15.01
C ASN A 311 11.59 1.36 -15.52
N CYS A 312 10.98 0.99 -16.64
CA CYS A 312 11.25 -0.25 -17.34
C CYS A 312 11.22 -0.02 -18.84
N TYR A 313 12.20 -0.54 -19.59
CA TYR A 313 12.30 -0.32 -21.05
C TYR A 313 12.92 -1.53 -21.76
N GLU A 314 12.66 -1.63 -23.07
CA GLU A 314 13.21 -2.69 -23.95
C GLU A 314 14.52 -2.18 -24.58
N LYS A 315 15.56 -3.02 -24.61
CA LYS A 315 16.81 -2.74 -25.31
C LYS A 315 17.34 -4.04 -25.93
N ASP A 316 17.37 -4.08 -27.26
CA ASP A 316 17.70 -5.27 -28.02
C ASP A 316 16.80 -6.45 -27.57
N ASP A 317 17.39 -7.61 -27.23
CA ASP A 317 16.67 -8.77 -26.71
C ASP A 317 16.53 -8.75 -25.17
N GLU A 318 16.80 -7.62 -24.51
CA GLU A 318 16.71 -7.46 -23.05
C GLU A 318 15.56 -6.54 -22.64
N VAL A 319 14.87 -6.88 -21.54
CA VAL A 319 14.04 -5.95 -20.78
C VAL A 319 14.84 -5.45 -19.58
N VAL A 320 14.98 -4.13 -19.46
CA VAL A 320 15.68 -3.48 -18.35
C VAL A 320 14.66 -2.97 -17.34
N VAL A 321 14.82 -3.36 -16.07
CA VAL A 321 13.98 -2.95 -14.94
C VAL A 321 14.83 -2.14 -13.97
N LEU A 322 14.39 -0.92 -13.66
CA LEU A 322 15.02 -0.04 -12.68
C LEU A 322 14.08 0.14 -11.48
N ALA A 323 14.53 -0.17 -10.27
CA ALA A 323 13.70 -0.03 -9.06
C ALA A 323 14.54 0.29 -7.82
N CYS A 324 13.86 0.72 -6.75
CA CYS A 324 14.45 0.85 -5.42
C CYS A 324 14.33 -0.49 -4.67
N ARG A 325 15.47 -1.15 -4.45
CA ARG A 325 15.58 -2.49 -3.84
C ARG A 325 16.17 -2.39 -2.43
N ALA A 326 15.48 -2.98 -1.46
CA ALA A 326 16.00 -3.29 -0.12
C ALA A 326 16.22 -4.81 0.03
N ARG A 327 17.12 -5.22 0.93
CA ARG A 327 17.39 -6.65 1.20
C ARG A 327 16.30 -7.31 2.05
N ASP A 328 15.53 -6.53 2.80
CA ASP A 328 14.47 -7.02 3.67
C ASP A 328 13.28 -6.04 3.69
N SER A 329 12.12 -6.50 4.15
CA SER A 329 10.88 -5.71 4.15
C SER A 329 10.83 -4.72 5.31
N ILE A 330 10.58 -3.44 5.00
CA ILE A 330 10.28 -2.43 6.03
C ILE A 330 8.92 -2.68 6.71
N ILE A 331 7.99 -3.36 6.04
CA ILE A 331 6.69 -3.74 6.60
C ILE A 331 6.89 -4.98 7.48
N PRO A 332 6.64 -4.89 8.79
CA PRO A 332 6.74 -6.04 9.68
C PRO A 332 5.69 -7.07 9.31
N GLY A 333 6.09 -8.34 9.22
CA GLY A 333 5.16 -9.46 9.09
C GLY A 333 4.32 -9.67 10.37
N PRO A 334 3.27 -10.51 10.30
CA PRO A 334 2.35 -10.76 11.42
C PRO A 334 3.03 -11.34 12.67
N ASP A 335 4.19 -11.98 12.50
CA ASP A 335 4.94 -12.64 13.59
C ASP A 335 5.65 -11.66 14.54
N PHE A 336 5.79 -10.37 14.16
CA PHE A 336 6.58 -9.39 14.92
C PHE A 336 5.73 -8.40 15.75
N GLY A 337 4.42 -8.65 15.86
CA GLY A 337 3.38 -7.73 16.34
C GLY A 337 3.42 -7.29 17.81
N LEU A 338 4.58 -7.25 18.48
CA LEU A 338 4.71 -6.71 19.83
C LEU A 338 5.96 -5.83 20.08
N ASN A 339 7.00 -5.86 19.23
CA ASN A 339 8.19 -5.02 19.41
C ASN A 339 8.66 -4.33 18.11
N LYS A 340 7.81 -3.43 17.58
CA LYS A 340 8.08 -2.60 16.39
C LYS A 340 9.46 -1.93 16.43
N PHE A 341 9.79 -1.37 17.59
CA PHE A 341 11.06 -0.66 17.79
C PHE A 341 12.26 -1.57 17.55
N GLU A 342 12.19 -2.82 18.03
CA GLU A 342 13.24 -3.81 17.79
C GLU A 342 13.34 -4.22 16.31
N TRP A 343 12.23 -4.35 15.60
CA TRP A 343 12.21 -4.63 14.15
C TRP A 343 12.91 -3.52 13.35
N PHE A 344 12.45 -2.28 13.50
CA PHE A 344 13.07 -1.13 12.81
C PHE A 344 14.51 -0.93 13.24
N SER A 345 14.82 -1.03 14.54
CA SER A 345 16.20 -0.92 15.03
C SER A 345 17.11 -2.01 14.45
N LYS A 346 16.62 -3.22 14.19
CA LYS A 346 17.43 -4.28 13.57
C LYS A 346 17.70 -4.00 12.10
N GLY A 347 16.69 -3.64 11.32
CA GLY A 347 16.87 -3.47 9.87
C GLY A 347 17.51 -2.15 9.46
N PHE A 348 17.55 -1.12 10.32
CA PHE A 348 18.27 0.13 10.08
C PHE A 348 19.65 0.22 10.77
N LYS A 349 20.06 -0.80 11.54
CA LYS A 349 21.42 -0.85 12.10
C LYS A 349 22.41 -1.25 11.01
N ASP A 350 23.49 -0.48 10.86
CA ASP A 350 24.67 -0.92 10.14
C ASP A 350 25.28 -2.13 10.86
N ILE A 351 25.53 -3.20 10.12
CA ILE A 351 26.22 -4.37 10.67
C ILE A 351 27.71 -3.99 10.72
N GLY A 352 28.34 -4.16 11.87
CA GLY A 352 29.75 -3.80 12.13
C GLY A 352 30.79 -4.46 11.20
N PRO A 353 32.10 -4.21 11.41
CA PRO A 353 33.11 -4.40 10.38
C PRO A 353 33.31 -5.88 10.03
N VAL A 354 33.36 -6.17 8.73
CA VAL A 354 33.78 -7.46 8.16
C VAL A 354 34.87 -7.19 7.12
N GLU A 355 35.80 -8.14 7.02
CA GLU A 355 37.05 -8.11 6.27
C GLU A 355 36.94 -7.63 4.82
N GLU A 356 38.07 -7.15 4.30
CA GLU A 356 38.34 -6.36 3.08
C GLU A 356 37.90 -6.95 1.71
N THR A 357 36.96 -7.88 1.67
CA THR A 357 36.45 -8.43 0.40
C THR A 357 34.93 -8.35 0.34
N ASP A 358 34.46 -7.47 -0.55
CA ASP A 358 33.09 -7.18 -0.99
C ASP A 358 32.15 -6.46 0.02
N GLU A 359 31.74 -5.25 -0.39
CA GLU A 359 30.64 -4.40 0.10
C GLU A 359 30.34 -4.39 1.62
N LYS A 360 30.63 -3.26 2.29
CA LYS A 360 30.20 -3.01 3.68
C LYS A 360 28.70 -3.33 3.87
N PRO A 361 28.32 -4.18 4.83
CA PRO A 361 26.92 -4.54 5.04
C PRO A 361 26.12 -3.38 5.68
N GLN A 362 25.42 -2.63 4.83
CA GLN A 362 24.42 -1.64 5.24
C GLN A 362 23.17 -2.32 5.84
N GLY A 363 22.44 -1.62 6.71
CA GLY A 363 21.18 -2.12 7.28
C GLY A 363 20.21 -2.65 6.21
N SER A 364 19.56 -3.78 6.49
CA SER A 364 18.79 -4.54 5.49
C SER A 364 17.54 -3.83 4.93
N PHE A 365 17.07 -2.76 5.59
CA PHE A 365 15.93 -1.95 5.13
C PHE A 365 16.32 -0.75 4.27
N PHE A 366 17.61 -0.43 4.18
CA PHE A 366 18.04 0.64 3.28
C PHE A 366 17.85 0.18 1.82
N SER A 367 17.24 1.06 1.04
CA SER A 367 16.88 0.81 -0.35
C SER A 367 17.89 1.49 -1.26
N SER A 368 18.24 0.87 -2.38
CA SER A 368 19.19 1.40 -3.36
C SER A 368 18.62 1.28 -4.77
N ALA A 369 19.02 2.18 -5.67
CA ALA A 369 18.62 2.06 -7.07
C ALA A 369 19.30 0.84 -7.70
N TYR A 370 18.49 -0.02 -8.30
CA TYR A 370 18.90 -1.34 -8.75
C TYR A 370 18.43 -1.60 -10.17
N GLU A 371 19.24 -2.31 -10.94
CA GLU A 371 18.98 -2.67 -12.33
C GLU A 371 18.91 -4.19 -12.48
N TRP A 372 17.86 -4.67 -13.14
CA TRP A 372 17.78 -6.03 -13.68
C TRP A 372 17.72 -5.96 -15.20
N LYS A 373 18.58 -6.71 -15.88
CA LYS A 373 18.51 -6.94 -17.32
C LYS A 373 18.08 -8.37 -17.56
N LEU A 374 16.95 -8.53 -18.24
CA LEU A 374 16.25 -9.80 -18.43
C LEU A 374 16.34 -10.17 -19.90
N ASN A 375 17.14 -11.15 -20.25
CA ASN A 375 17.30 -11.58 -21.64
C ASN A 375 16.11 -12.46 -22.07
N MET A 376 15.36 -11.99 -23.05
CA MET A 376 14.08 -12.57 -23.46
C MET A 376 14.24 -13.90 -24.22
N ASP A 377 15.43 -14.16 -24.78
CA ASP A 377 15.73 -15.37 -25.54
C ASP A 377 16.36 -16.47 -24.67
N SER A 378 17.38 -16.11 -23.88
CA SER A 378 18.12 -17.07 -23.04
C SER A 378 17.46 -17.32 -21.69
N GLY A 379 16.66 -16.36 -21.19
CA GLY A 379 16.13 -16.37 -19.84
C GLY A 379 17.13 -15.89 -18.77
N ASP A 380 18.33 -15.44 -19.17
CA ASP A 380 19.36 -14.99 -18.24
C ASP A 380 18.99 -13.66 -17.58
N VAL A 381 19.42 -13.51 -16.32
CA VAL A 381 19.26 -12.29 -15.52
C VAL A 381 20.63 -11.73 -15.17
N LYS A 382 20.83 -10.43 -15.38
CA LYS A 382 21.95 -9.67 -14.83
C LYS A 382 21.45 -8.62 -13.86
N GLU A 383 22.08 -8.56 -12.69
CA GLU A 383 21.69 -7.72 -11.56
C GLU A 383 22.80 -6.73 -11.23
N ARG A 384 22.45 -5.46 -10.94
CA ARG A 384 23.46 -4.43 -10.60
C ARG A 384 22.90 -3.36 -9.66
N ASN A 385 23.65 -3.06 -8.59
CA ASN A 385 23.44 -1.86 -7.77
C ASN A 385 23.97 -0.64 -8.50
N LEU A 386 23.13 0.38 -8.71
CA LEU A 386 23.51 1.59 -9.45
C LEU A 386 24.09 2.69 -8.57
N THR A 387 23.73 2.72 -7.29
CA THR A 387 24.11 3.79 -6.35
C THR A 387 25.14 3.34 -5.32
N GLY A 388 25.51 2.06 -5.31
CA GLY A 388 26.32 1.47 -4.24
C GLY A 388 25.56 1.42 -2.91
N THR A 389 26.30 1.33 -1.81
CA THR A 389 25.75 1.23 -0.43
C THR A 389 26.01 2.48 0.40
N GLU A 390 26.59 3.53 -0.18
CA GLU A 390 26.89 4.78 0.53
C GLU A 390 25.62 5.59 0.81
N TYR A 391 24.65 5.56 -0.10
CA TYR A 391 23.42 6.33 0.00
C TYR A 391 22.18 5.43 -0.15
N SER A 392 21.20 5.62 0.74
CA SER A 392 19.87 5.03 0.57
C SER A 392 19.00 5.93 -0.29
N MET A 393 18.19 5.34 -1.16
CA MET A 393 17.27 6.02 -2.06
C MET A 393 15.92 5.28 -2.13
N ASP A 394 14.83 6.03 -2.00
CA ASP A 394 13.46 5.57 -2.24
C ASP A 394 12.59 6.73 -2.80
N PHE A 395 11.32 6.46 -3.11
CA PHE A 395 10.39 7.38 -3.78
C PHE A 395 10.94 7.96 -5.09
N PRO A 396 11.34 7.11 -6.05
CA PRO A 396 11.88 7.57 -7.31
C PRO A 396 10.82 8.27 -8.16
N MET A 397 11.22 9.40 -8.75
CA MET A 397 10.46 10.12 -9.76
C MET A 397 11.32 10.27 -11.01
N MET A 398 10.69 10.25 -12.18
CA MET A 398 11.34 10.50 -13.45
C MET A 398 10.47 11.40 -14.33
N ASN A 399 11.05 11.92 -15.41
CA ASN A 399 10.27 12.64 -16.40
C ASN A 399 9.25 11.69 -17.06
N GLU A 400 7.96 11.95 -16.85
CA GLU A 400 6.88 11.05 -17.28
C GLU A 400 6.80 10.87 -18.80
N LYS A 401 7.30 11.85 -19.57
CA LYS A 401 7.45 11.71 -21.03
C LYS A 401 8.35 10.54 -21.41
N PHE A 402 9.15 10.04 -20.47
CA PHE A 402 10.12 8.98 -20.67
C PHE A 402 9.76 7.62 -20.05
N VAL A 403 8.54 7.47 -19.54
CA VAL A 403 8.08 6.20 -18.99
C VAL A 403 8.02 5.15 -20.10
N GLY A 404 8.81 4.10 -19.95
CA GLY A 404 8.91 3.02 -20.92
C GLY A 404 9.31 3.44 -22.33
N PHE A 405 10.09 4.52 -22.48
CA PHE A 405 10.68 4.92 -23.76
C PHE A 405 11.31 3.75 -24.51
#